data_AF-A0A0F9LPQ3-F1
#
_entry.id   AF-A0A0F9LPQ3-F1
#
_cell.length_a   1.000
_cell.length_b   1.000
_cell.length_c   1.000
_cell.angle_alpha   90.00
_cell.angle_beta   90.00
_cell.angle_gamma   90.00
#
_symmetry.space_group_name_H-M   'P 1'
#
loop_
_entity.id
_entity.type
_entity.pdbx_description
1 polymer ?
#
loop_
_entity_poly.entity_id
_entity_poly.type
_entity_poly.pdbx_seq_one_letter_code
_entity_poly.pdbx_strand_id
1 'polypeptide(L)'
;MTDPQTDTEAQITVRDMVCSTCWGSLAIHPAPDRMNNVLCRSNCEETKGYVSKAWAEQEGSKRKSELLEVQRAYPELAGKQKLDQTEDDINDSLGF
;
A
#
# COMPACT_ATOMS: atom_id res chain seq x y z
N MET A 1 5.25 -0.87 31.32
CA MET A 1 5.77 -2.12 30.75
C MET A 1 4.65 -2.75 29.95
N THR A 2 4.73 -2.63 28.62
CA THR A 2 3.93 -3.35 27.62
C THR A 2 4.24 -4.84 27.70
N ASP A 3 3.26 -5.69 27.39
CA ASP A 3 3.44 -7.13 27.41
C ASP A 3 4.35 -7.56 26.23
N PRO A 4 5.46 -8.29 26.45
CA PRO A 4 6.37 -8.71 25.39
C PRO A 4 5.69 -9.50 24.25
N GLN A 5 4.57 -10.19 24.53
CA GLN A 5 3.81 -10.91 23.50
C GLN A 5 3.14 -9.93 22.53
N THR A 6 2.54 -8.85 23.04
CA THR A 6 1.87 -7.82 22.22
C THR A 6 2.85 -7.00 21.37
N ASP A 7 4.07 -6.79 21.86
CA ASP A 7 5.14 -6.14 21.09
C ASP A 7 5.58 -7.02 19.89
N THR A 8 5.64 -8.33 20.08
CA THR A 8 6.03 -9.28 19.02
C THR A 8 4.97 -9.36 17.91
N GLU A 9 3.68 -9.40 18.29
CA GLU A 9 2.57 -9.44 17.34
C GLU A 9 2.46 -8.16 16.51
N ALA A 10 2.64 -6.99 17.14
CA ALA A 10 2.66 -5.71 16.44
C ALA A 10 3.83 -5.64 15.42
N GLN A 11 5.01 -6.16 15.78
CA GLN A 11 6.16 -6.24 14.89
C GLN A 11 5.91 -7.16 13.69
N ILE A 12 5.32 -8.34 13.91
CA ILE A 12 4.95 -9.26 12.83
C ILE A 12 3.93 -8.59 11.90
N THR A 13 2.92 -7.93 12.46
CA THR A 13 1.87 -7.26 11.70
C THR A 13 2.45 -6.16 10.81
N VAL A 14 3.29 -5.28 11.34
CA VAL A 14 3.92 -4.20 10.56
C VAL A 14 4.89 -4.74 9.50
N ARG A 15 5.54 -5.89 9.76
CA ARG A 15 6.43 -6.54 8.81
C ARG A 15 5.68 -7.15 7.63
N ASP A 16 4.59 -7.86 7.88
CA ASP A 16 3.97 -8.75 6.88
C ASP A 16 2.69 -8.19 6.25
N MET A 17 2.12 -7.15 6.85
CA MET A 17 0.85 -6.56 6.43
C MET A 17 1.03 -5.14 5.85
N VAL A 18 0.03 -4.71 5.10
CA VAL A 18 -0.11 -3.35 4.55
C VAL A 18 -1.50 -2.79 4.86
N CYS A 19 -1.63 -1.48 4.77
CA CYS A 19 -2.92 -0.81 4.91
C CYS A 19 -3.92 -1.32 3.86
N SER A 20 -5.09 -1.78 4.28
CA SER A 20 -6.13 -2.26 3.36
C SER A 20 -6.67 -1.19 2.41
N THR A 21 -6.51 0.09 2.77
CA THR A 21 -7.06 1.24 2.03
C THR A 21 -6.10 1.75 0.97
N CYS A 22 -4.85 2.03 1.34
CA CYS A 22 -3.85 2.61 0.43
C CYS A 22 -2.74 1.63 0.02
N TRP A 23 -2.73 0.42 0.57
CA TRP A 23 -1.69 -0.61 0.39
C TRP A 23 -0.29 -0.17 0.81
N GLY A 24 -0.19 0.96 1.52
CA GLY A 24 1.04 1.49 2.09
C GLY A 24 1.49 0.75 3.35
N SER A 25 2.74 1.00 3.73
CA SER A 25 3.36 0.41 4.91
C SER A 25 2.70 0.86 6.22
N LEU A 26 2.82 0.01 7.24
CA LEU A 26 2.31 0.25 8.57
C LEU A 26 3.44 0.72 9.51
N ALA A 27 3.08 1.31 10.66
CA ALA A 27 4.00 1.72 11.71
C ALA A 27 3.43 1.40 13.08
N ILE A 28 4.31 1.09 14.03
CA ILE A 28 3.95 0.88 15.43
C ILE A 28 3.99 2.23 16.13
N HIS A 29 2.91 2.58 16.82
CA HIS A 29 2.80 3.76 17.66
C HIS A 29 2.53 3.36 19.12
N PRO A 30 3.35 3.83 20.07
CA PRO A 30 3.14 3.53 21.48
C PRO A 30 1.88 4.24 21.98
N ALA A 31 0.94 3.50 22.58
CA ALA A 31 -0.25 4.05 23.22
C ALA A 31 -0.13 4.01 24.76
N PRO A 32 -0.78 4.96 25.47
CA PRO A 32 -0.64 5.10 26.93
C PRO A 32 -1.22 3.93 27.74
N ASP A 33 -2.05 3.10 27.13
CA ASP A 33 -2.79 1.98 27.72
C ASP A 33 -2.11 0.61 27.55
N ARG A 34 -0.83 0.58 27.15
CA ARG A 34 0.00 -0.63 26.98
C ARG A 34 -0.39 -1.53 25.81
N MET A 35 -1.19 -1.06 24.85
CA MET A 35 -1.31 -1.70 23.54
C MET A 35 -0.54 -0.87 22.50
N ASN A 36 0.24 -1.53 21.66
CA ASN A 36 0.85 -0.87 20.52
C ASN A 36 -0.22 -0.68 19.44
N ASN A 37 -0.40 0.56 18.98
CA ASN A 37 -1.28 0.84 17.86
C ASN A 37 -0.53 0.63 16.54
N VAL A 38 -1.18 -0.01 15.57
CA VAL A 38 -0.65 -0.18 14.21
C VAL A 38 -1.33 0.85 13.30
N LEU A 39 -0.59 1.85 12.84
CA LEU A 39 -1.10 2.95 12.02
C LEU A 39 -0.58 2.85 10.58
N CYS A 40 -1.33 3.42 9.64
CA CYS A 40 -0.87 3.56 8.27
C CYS A 40 0.12 4.72 8.14
N ARG A 41 1.29 4.49 7.52
CA ARG A 41 2.29 5.55 7.31
C ARG A 41 1.89 6.60 6.30
N SER A 42 1.11 6.23 5.29
CA SER A 42 0.77 7.12 4.18
C SER A 42 -0.28 8.17 4.56
N ASN A 43 -1.23 7.80 5.43
CA ASN A 43 -2.34 8.67 5.78
C ASN A 43 -2.24 9.21 7.22
N CYS A 44 -1.28 8.71 8.02
CA CYS A 44 -1.14 9.00 9.46
C CYS A 44 -2.44 8.77 10.27
N GLU A 45 -3.40 8.05 9.69
CA GLU A 45 -4.68 7.71 10.28
C GLU A 45 -4.68 6.25 10.76
N GLU A 46 -5.56 5.98 11.71
CA GLU A 46 -5.87 4.61 12.13
C GLU A 46 -6.40 3.83 10.94
N THR A 47 -5.72 2.75 10.60
CA THR A 47 -6.09 1.95 9.45
C THR A 47 -7.41 1.23 9.73
N LYS A 48 -8.37 1.26 8.80
CA LYS A 48 -9.64 0.51 8.90
C LYS A 48 -9.45 -1.01 8.92
N GLY A 49 -8.23 -1.47 8.67
CA GLY A 49 -7.80 -2.86 8.67
C GLY A 49 -6.51 -3.02 7.89
N TYR A 50 -5.90 -4.19 7.96
CA TYR A 50 -4.68 -4.51 7.22
C TYR A 50 -4.84 -5.85 6.49
N VAL A 51 -4.09 -6.00 5.40
CA VAL A 51 -4.07 -7.20 4.56
C VAL A 51 -2.63 -7.67 4.39
N SER A 52 -2.42 -8.95 4.07
CA SER A 52 -1.07 -9.44 3.82
C SER A 52 -0.46 -8.80 2.58
N LYS A 53 0.86 -8.57 2.60
CA LYS A 53 1.60 -8.09 1.42
C LYS A 53 1.39 -8.97 0.20
N ALA A 54 1.40 -10.30 0.39
CA ALA A 54 1.15 -11.25 -0.68
C ALA A 54 -0.23 -11.06 -1.34
N TRP A 55 -1.27 -10.78 -0.55
CA TRP A 55 -2.59 -10.48 -1.09
C TRP A 55 -2.61 -9.15 -1.86
N ALA A 56 -1.98 -8.11 -1.30
CA ALA A 56 -1.89 -6.80 -1.96
C ALA A 56 -1.12 -6.87 -3.29
N GLU A 57 -0.05 -7.66 -3.36
CA GLU A 57 0.71 -7.90 -4.60
C GLU A 57 -0.12 -8.64 -5.65
N GLN A 58 -0.87 -9.67 -5.23
CA GLN A 58 -1.76 -10.41 -6.12
C GLN A 58 -2.85 -9.50 -6.69
N GLU A 59 -3.48 -8.69 -5.84
CA GLU A 59 -4.55 -7.78 -6.25
C GLU A 59 -4.03 -6.63 -7.12
N GLY A 60 -2.84 -6.10 -6.80
CA GLY A 60 -2.15 -5.12 -7.64
C GLY A 60 -1.82 -5.67 -9.03
N SER A 61 -1.45 -6.95 -9.12
CA SER A 61 -1.20 -7.62 -10.40
C SER A 61 -2.47 -7.77 -11.23
N LYS A 62 -3.62 -8.11 -10.61
CA LYS A 62 -4.91 -8.15 -11.31
C LYS A 62 -5.31 -6.79 -11.86
N ARG A 63 -5.23 -5.73 -11.03
CA ARG A 63 -5.55 -4.36 -11.47
C ARG A 63 -4.67 -3.88 -12.62
N LYS A 64 -3.38 -4.24 -12.62
CA LYS A 64 -2.47 -3.94 -13.75
C LYS A 64 -2.90 -4.66 -15.03
N SER A 65 -3.24 -5.94 -14.94
CA SER A 65 -3.73 -6.70 -16.09
C SER A 65 -5.04 -6.13 -16.62
N GLU A 66 -5.99 -5.80 -15.75
CA GLU A 66 -7.25 -5.13 -16.12
C GLU A 66 -6.99 -3.79 -16.81
N LEU A 67 -6.07 -2.97 -16.29
CA LEU A 67 -5.71 -1.69 -16.90
C LEU A 67 -5.09 -1.87 -18.30
N LEU A 68 -4.23 -2.87 -18.48
CA LEU A 68 -3.66 -3.22 -19.78
C LEU A 68 -4.74 -3.72 -20.76
N GLU A 69 -5.70 -4.52 -20.29
CA GLU A 69 -6.84 -4.96 -21.10
C GLU A 69 -7.71 -3.79 -21.53
N VAL A 70 -8.02 -2.85 -20.62
CA VAL A 70 -8.77 -1.63 -20.92
C VAL A 70 -8.02 -0.76 -21.94
N GLN A 71 -6.71 -0.57 -21.78
CA GLN A 71 -5.89 0.18 -22.75
C GLN A 71 -5.88 -0.48 -24.13
N ARG A 72 -5.88 -1.81 -24.20
CA ARG A 72 -5.97 -2.56 -25.48
C ARG A 72 -7.36 -2.48 -26.11
N ALA A 73 -8.41 -2.57 -25.30
CA ALA A 73 -9.80 -2.56 -25.77
C ALA A 73 -10.29 -1.16 -26.15
N TYR A 74 -9.75 -0.12 -25.50
CA TYR A 74 -10.13 1.28 -25.67
C TYR A 74 -8.89 2.18 -25.80
N PRO A 75 -8.12 2.07 -26.90
CA PRO A 75 -6.92 2.85 -27.13
C PRO A 75 -7.17 4.37 -27.13
N GLU A 76 -8.37 4.81 -27.46
CA GLU A 76 -8.81 6.21 -27.38
C GLU A 76 -8.90 6.74 -25.93
N LEU A 77 -9.06 5.87 -24.93
CA LEU A 77 -9.00 6.21 -23.51
C LEU A 77 -7.57 6.23 -22.99
N ALA A 78 -6.64 5.52 -23.63
CA ALA A 78 -5.21 5.56 -23.32
C ALA A 78 -4.57 6.92 -23.71
N GLY A 79 -5.25 7.71 -24.55
CA GLY A 79 -4.72 8.93 -25.18
C GLY A 79 -5.11 10.28 -24.56
N LYS A 80 -5.43 10.37 -23.26
CA LYS A 80 -5.53 11.67 -22.54
C LYS A 80 -4.41 11.91 -21.53
N GLN A 81 -3.34 11.13 -21.58
CA GLN A 81 -2.06 11.50 -20.99
C GLN A 81 -1.13 11.96 -22.10
N LYS A 82 -0.52 13.14 -21.92
CA LYS A 82 0.40 13.75 -22.88
C LYS A 82 1.51 12.74 -23.21
N LEU A 83 1.57 12.32 -24.46
CA LEU A 83 2.52 11.34 -25.02
C LEU A 83 3.99 11.81 -25.07
N ASP A 84 4.37 12.81 -24.26
CA ASP A 84 5.75 13.34 -24.22
C ASP A 84 6.52 12.91 -22.95
N GLN A 85 5.93 12.09 -22.08
CA GLN A 85 6.61 11.63 -20.87
C GLN A 85 7.47 10.40 -21.16
N THR A 86 8.77 10.52 -20.95
CA THR A 86 9.75 9.43 -21.12
C THR A 86 9.60 8.40 -20.00
N GLU A 87 10.23 7.22 -20.15
CA GLU A 87 10.29 6.22 -19.06
C GLU A 87 10.83 6.83 -17.74
N ASP A 88 11.73 7.81 -17.84
CA ASP A 88 12.29 8.52 -16.70
C ASP A 88 11.22 9.37 -15.98
N ASP A 89 10.33 10.04 -16.71
CA ASP A 89 9.24 10.85 -16.14
C ASP A 89 8.21 9.99 -15.39
N ILE A 90 8.00 8.75 -15.85
CA ILE A 90 7.10 7.78 -15.22
C ILE A 90 7.73 7.26 -13.92
N ASN A 91 9.03 6.97 -13.91
CA ASN A 91 9.74 6.50 -12.73
C ASN A 91 9.83 7.59 -11.64
N ASP A 92 10.11 8.85 -12.04
CA ASP A 92 10.14 10.00 -11.13
C ASP A 92 8.76 10.29 -10.50
N SER A 93 7.68 10.16 -11.28
CA SER A 93 6.31 10.35 -10.78
C SER A 93 5.88 9.27 -9.77
N LEU A 94 6.53 8.11 -9.82
CA LEU A 94 6.30 6.98 -8.93
C LEU A 94 7.26 6.96 -7.72
N GLY A 95 8.22 7.91 -7.67
CA GLY A 95 9.14 8.09 -6.53
C GLY A 95 10.24 7.05 -6.42
N PHE A 96 10.68 6.48 -7.54
CA PHE A 96 11.82 5.56 -7.63
C PHE A 96 13.15 6.30 -7.81
#